data_AF-A0A2N3PUZ3-F1
#
_entry.id   AF-A0A2N3PUZ3-F1
#
_cell.length_a   1.000
_cell.length_b   1.000
_cell.length_c   1.000
_cell.angle_alpha   90.00
_cell.angle_beta   90.00
_cell.angle_gamma   90.00
#
_symmetry.space_group_name_H-M   'P 1'
#
loop_
_entity.id
_entity.type
_entity.pdbx_description
1 polymer ?
#
loop_
_entity_poly.entity_id
_entity_poly.type
_entity_poly.pdbx_seq_one_letter_code
_entity_poly.pdbx_strand_id
1 'polypeptide(L)'
;MERVSISLDDGLLEEFDSFIRRKGYENRSEAIRDLLRQRLEADREEKGDAEYAIGCLSYVYNHHQRELARRLTETQHSHHDLMLSTLHVHLDHENCLEVVLLRGATPAVRQFSEQTIAETGVRHGYLHLVATEMEHGRHSHRSSDEHHHADDHGHSHHVHLKPKT
;
A
#
# COMPACT_ATOMS: atom_id res chain seq x y z
N MET A 1 -18.74 17.50 -8.52
CA MET A 1 -19.29 16.16 -8.20
C MET A 1 -20.45 15.92 -9.13
N GLU A 2 -20.45 14.80 -9.87
CA GLU A 2 -21.56 14.43 -10.75
C GLU A 2 -22.55 13.54 -10.00
N ARG A 3 -23.85 13.66 -10.32
CA ARG A 3 -24.92 12.86 -9.69
C ARG A 3 -25.44 11.84 -10.69
N VAL A 4 -25.36 10.57 -10.31
CA VAL A 4 -25.88 9.44 -11.10
C VAL A 4 -27.01 8.78 -10.31
N SER A 5 -28.11 8.47 -11.00
CA SER A 5 -29.23 7.68 -10.45
C SER A 5 -29.09 6.24 -10.93
N ILE A 6 -29.19 5.28 -10.02
CA ILE A 6 -29.07 3.84 -10.31
C ILE A 6 -30.36 3.17 -9.83
N SER A 7 -30.95 2.35 -10.69
CA SER A 7 -32.09 1.49 -10.31
C SER A 7 -31.57 0.12 -9.89
N LEU A 8 -32.04 -0.37 -8.74
CA LEU A 8 -31.73 -1.69 -8.19
C LEU A 8 -33.04 -2.40 -7.91
N ASP A 9 -33.05 -3.74 -7.97
CA ASP A 9 -34.19 -4.50 -7.46
C ASP A 9 -34.31 -4.36 -5.94
N ASP A 10 -35.52 -4.52 -5.42
CA ASP A 10 -35.82 -4.30 -4.01
C ASP A 10 -35.01 -5.23 -3.09
N GLY A 11 -34.82 -6.49 -3.50
CA GLY A 11 -34.06 -7.47 -2.72
C GLY A 11 -32.58 -7.10 -2.59
N LEU A 12 -31.95 -6.73 -3.70
CA LEU A 12 -30.57 -6.27 -3.70
C LEU A 12 -30.39 -4.98 -2.89
N LEU A 13 -31.37 -4.07 -2.93
CA LEU A 13 -31.33 -2.85 -2.14
C LEU A 13 -31.38 -3.15 -0.62
N GLU A 14 -32.21 -4.11 -0.20
CA GLU A 14 -32.28 -4.54 1.21
C GLU A 14 -30.98 -5.20 1.67
N GLU A 15 -30.40 -6.08 0.86
CA GLU A 15 -29.10 -6.69 1.14
C GLU A 15 -28.00 -5.64 1.26
N PHE A 16 -27.99 -4.66 0.36
CA PHE A 16 -27.04 -3.55 0.40
C PHE A 16 -27.21 -2.70 1.66
N ASP A 17 -28.45 -2.37 2.04
CA ASP A 17 -28.73 -1.62 3.27
C ASP A 17 -28.30 -2.35 4.54
N SER A 18 -28.42 -3.68 4.56
CA SER A 18 -27.93 -4.52 5.65
C SER A 18 -26.39 -4.49 5.70
N PHE A 19 -25.75 -4.62 4.53
CA PHE A 19 -24.30 -4.54 4.40
C PHE A 19 -23.74 -3.20 4.90
N ILE A 20 -24.30 -2.07 4.46
CA ILE A 20 -23.77 -0.74 4.83
C ILE A 20 -23.93 -0.45 6.33
N ARG A 21 -25.05 -0.86 6.94
CA ARG A 21 -25.28 -0.73 8.39
C ARG A 21 -24.28 -1.52 9.20
N ARG A 22 -24.02 -2.77 8.79
CA ARG A 22 -23.02 -3.63 9.44
C ARG A 22 -21.60 -3.07 9.31
N LYS A 23 -21.29 -2.41 8.20
CA LYS A 23 -19.98 -1.78 7.94
C LYS A 23 -19.85 -0.38 8.55
N GLY A 24 -20.92 0.20 9.07
CA GLY A 24 -20.90 1.50 9.75
C GLY A 24 -20.90 2.72 8.81
N TYR A 25 -21.32 2.56 7.55
CA TYR A 25 -21.42 3.69 6.63
C TYR A 25 -22.58 4.62 7.02
N GLU A 26 -22.37 5.93 6.90
CA GLU A 26 -23.40 6.93 7.20
C GLU A 26 -24.46 7.01 6.09
N ASN A 27 -24.07 6.76 4.83
CA ASN A 27 -24.98 6.82 3.69
C ASN A 27 -24.60 5.85 2.55
N ARG A 28 -25.60 5.51 1.73
CA ARG A 28 -25.44 4.62 0.56
C ARG A 28 -24.42 5.15 -0.45
N SER A 29 -24.33 6.47 -0.64
CA SER A 29 -23.43 7.06 -1.63
C SER A 29 -21.95 6.88 -1.28
N GLU A 30 -21.58 6.90 0.01
CA GLU A 30 -20.23 6.57 0.46
C GLU A 30 -19.89 5.11 0.25
N ALA A 31 -20.81 4.22 0.64
CA ALA A 31 -20.63 2.79 0.43
C ALA A 31 -20.48 2.45 -1.07
N ILE A 32 -21.32 3.03 -1.94
CA ILE A 32 -21.20 2.84 -3.39
C ILE A 32 -19.85 3.38 -3.89
N ARG A 33 -19.44 4.56 -3.43
CA ARG A 33 -18.17 5.17 -3.88
C ARG A 33 -16.97 4.31 -3.49
N ASP A 34 -16.95 3.78 -2.28
CA ASP A 34 -15.87 2.90 -1.82
C ASP A 34 -15.88 1.55 -2.55
N LEU A 35 -17.04 0.95 -2.76
CA LEU A 35 -17.16 -0.27 -3.55
C LEU A 35 -16.69 -0.07 -5.00
N LEU A 36 -17.05 1.06 -5.61
CA LEU A 36 -16.58 1.40 -6.95
C LEU A 36 -15.06 1.60 -6.99
N ARG A 37 -14.48 2.33 -6.02
CA ARG A 37 -13.02 2.49 -5.92
C ARG A 37 -12.33 1.14 -5.77
N GLN A 38 -12.74 0.33 -4.81
CA GLN A 38 -12.18 -1.00 -4.58
C GLN A 38 -12.25 -1.87 -5.83
N ARG A 39 -13.38 -1.84 -6.56
CA ARG A 39 -13.53 -2.63 -7.79
C ARG A 39 -12.66 -2.12 -8.92
N LEU A 40 -12.56 -0.80 -9.10
CA LEU A 40 -11.72 -0.19 -10.14
C LEU A 40 -10.23 -0.36 -9.82
N GLU A 41 -9.84 -0.29 -8.56
CA GLU A 41 -8.47 -0.58 -8.09
C GLU A 41 -8.12 -2.04 -8.36
N ALA A 42 -8.99 -2.99 -7.98
CA ALA A 42 -8.78 -4.41 -8.27
C ALA A 42 -8.67 -4.70 -9.79
N ASP A 43 -9.49 -4.06 -10.62
CA ASP A 43 -9.43 -4.18 -12.09
C ASP A 43 -8.12 -3.60 -12.66
N ARG A 44 -7.60 -2.49 -12.10
CA ARG A 44 -6.28 -1.94 -12.48
C ARG A 44 -5.13 -2.85 -12.05
N GLU A 45 -5.23 -3.47 -10.87
CA GLU A 45 -4.27 -4.45 -10.41
C GLU A 45 -4.24 -5.69 -11.31
N GLU A 46 -5.40 -6.18 -11.74
CA GLU A 46 -5.55 -7.32 -12.66
C GLU A 46 -4.98 -7.01 -14.05
N LYS A 47 -5.16 -5.78 -14.54
CA LYS A 47 -4.61 -5.33 -15.83
C LYS A 47 -3.10 -5.08 -15.78
N GLY A 48 -2.53 -4.81 -14.60
CA GLY A 48 -1.09 -4.59 -14.44
C GLY A 48 -0.57 -3.25 -14.99
N ASP A 49 -1.45 -2.26 -15.18
CA ASP A 49 -1.16 -1.02 -15.92
C ASP A 49 -0.33 0.03 -15.14
N ALA A 50 0.10 -0.25 -13.91
CA ALA A 50 0.86 0.67 -13.10
C ALA A 50 2.35 0.32 -13.11
N GLU A 51 3.20 1.22 -13.60
CA GLU A 51 4.65 1.04 -13.61
C GLU A 51 5.23 1.03 -12.19
N TYR A 52 4.68 1.83 -11.27
CA TYR A 52 5.13 1.95 -9.88
C TYR A 52 4.00 1.68 -8.87
N ALA A 53 4.35 1.11 -7.72
CA ALA A 53 3.41 0.85 -6.64
C ALA A 53 4.03 1.04 -5.25
N ILE A 54 3.15 1.24 -4.27
CA ILE A 54 3.44 1.04 -2.85
C ILE A 54 2.84 -0.31 -2.45
N GLY A 55 3.62 -1.12 -1.75
CA GLY A 55 3.19 -2.41 -1.22
C GLY A 55 3.12 -2.40 0.30
N CYS A 56 2.11 -3.08 0.86
CA CYS A 56 2.05 -3.47 2.26
C CYS A 56 2.03 -4.99 2.30
N LEU A 57 3.19 -5.58 2.58
CA LEU A 57 3.35 -7.02 2.75
C LEU A 57 3.21 -7.35 4.23
N SER A 58 2.33 -8.27 4.58
CA SER A 58 2.18 -8.76 5.95
C SER A 58 2.33 -10.29 5.98
N TYR A 59 2.99 -10.79 7.01
CA TYR A 59 3.14 -12.24 7.21
C TYR A 59 3.46 -12.59 8.66
N VAL A 60 3.17 -13.84 9.02
CA VAL A 60 3.44 -14.41 10.35
C VAL A 60 4.50 -15.49 10.22
N TYR A 61 5.43 -15.56 11.17
CA TYR A 61 6.39 -16.65 11.25
C TYR A 61 6.76 -17.00 12.69
N ASN A 62 7.26 -18.21 12.91
CA ASN A 62 7.78 -18.63 14.21
C ASN A 62 9.26 -18.24 14.33
N HIS A 63 9.62 -17.39 15.30
CA HIS A 63 10.99 -16.88 15.46
C HIS A 63 11.97 -17.90 16.07
N HIS A 64 11.48 -19.01 16.64
CA HIS A 64 12.33 -20.15 17.03
C HIS A 64 12.68 -21.05 15.85
N GLN A 65 12.01 -20.89 14.70
CA GLN A 65 12.35 -21.64 13.51
C GLN A 65 13.75 -21.23 13.03
N ARG A 66 14.66 -22.21 13.08
CA ARG A 66 16.08 -22.01 12.82
C ARG A 66 16.31 -21.29 11.49
N GLU A 67 17.17 -20.28 11.52
CA GLU A 67 17.54 -19.41 10.39
C GLU A 67 16.41 -18.58 9.75
N LEU A 68 15.12 -18.79 10.09
CA LEU A 68 14.04 -18.11 9.36
C LEU A 68 14.08 -16.59 9.55
N ALA A 69 14.17 -16.11 10.80
CA ALA A 69 14.27 -14.68 11.10
C ALA A 69 15.48 -14.05 10.37
N ARG A 70 16.64 -14.70 10.44
CA ARG A 70 17.87 -14.22 9.77
C ARG A 70 17.70 -14.14 8.26
N ARG A 71 17.18 -15.20 7.63
CA ARG A 71 16.94 -15.22 6.17
C ARG A 71 15.98 -14.12 5.74
N LEU A 72 14.89 -13.90 6.48
CA LEU A 72 13.94 -12.81 6.21
C LEU A 72 14.63 -11.44 6.30
N THR A 73 15.43 -11.19 7.34
CA THR A 73 16.22 -9.95 7.47
C THR A 73 17.22 -9.78 6.32
N GLU A 74 17.92 -10.85 5.91
CA GLU A 74 18.86 -10.81 4.79
C GLU A 74 18.18 -10.53 3.44
N THR A 75 17.03 -11.14 3.20
CA THR A 75 16.21 -10.88 2.00
C THR A 75 15.76 -9.43 1.96
N GLN A 76 15.29 -8.89 3.10
CA GLN A 76 14.92 -7.47 3.23
C GLN A 76 16.13 -6.54 2.99
N HIS A 77 17.30 -6.85 3.56
CA HIS A 77 18.52 -6.06 3.37
C HIS A 77 19.00 -6.06 1.93
N SER A 78 18.87 -7.21 1.24
CA SER A 78 19.26 -7.36 -0.17
C SER A 78 18.40 -6.51 -1.10
N HIS A 79 17.17 -6.16 -0.69
CA HIS A 79 16.22 -5.35 -1.44
C HIS A 79 15.93 -4.01 -0.75
N HIS A 80 16.93 -3.44 -0.06
CA HIS A 80 16.79 -2.18 0.68
C HIS A 80 16.28 -1.00 -0.16
N ASP A 81 16.45 -1.06 -1.48
CA ASP A 81 15.94 -0.08 -2.44
C ASP A 81 14.41 -0.10 -2.57
N LEU A 82 13.78 -1.25 -2.32
CA LEU A 82 12.32 -1.40 -2.27
C LEU A 82 11.76 -1.13 -0.88
N MET A 83 12.55 -1.27 0.18
CA MET A 83 12.09 -1.21 1.58
C MET A 83 11.88 0.23 2.05
N LEU A 84 10.68 0.56 2.53
CA LEU A 84 10.40 1.81 3.23
C LEU A 84 10.54 1.66 4.74
N SER A 85 9.93 0.62 5.31
CA SER A 85 9.99 0.31 6.74
C SER A 85 9.47 -1.09 7.02
N THR A 86 9.88 -1.65 8.16
CA THR A 86 9.36 -2.90 8.69
C THR A 86 8.85 -2.68 10.11
N LEU A 87 7.62 -3.08 10.36
CA LEU A 87 7.05 -3.19 11.70
C LEU A 87 7.07 -4.65 12.13
N HIS A 88 7.64 -4.95 13.30
CA HIS A 88 7.68 -6.29 13.88
C HIS A 88 6.87 -6.30 15.18
N VAL A 89 5.98 -7.28 15.34
CA VAL A 89 5.11 -7.43 16.50
C VAL A 89 5.20 -8.86 17.02
N HIS A 90 5.54 -9.03 18.30
CA HIS A 90 5.42 -10.32 18.97
C HIS A 90 3.94 -10.61 19.25
N LEU A 91 3.40 -11.65 18.61
CA LEU A 91 2.02 -12.08 18.81
C LEU A 91 1.91 -12.94 20.08
N ASP A 92 2.89 -13.82 20.27
CA ASP A 92 3.00 -14.72 21.41
C ASP A 92 4.48 -15.14 21.63
N HIS A 93 4.71 -16.17 22.44
CA HIS A 93 6.06 -16.66 22.77
C HIS A 93 6.84 -17.21 21.56
N GLU A 94 6.17 -17.58 20.48
CA GLU A 94 6.78 -18.21 19.31
C GLU A 94 6.57 -17.42 18.03
N ASN A 95 5.45 -16.74 17.87
CA ASN A 95 5.03 -16.15 16.61
C ASN A 95 5.22 -14.63 16.59
N CYS A 96 5.71 -14.16 15.44
CA CYS A 96 5.84 -12.75 15.12
C CYS A 96 5.01 -12.42 13.89
N LEU A 97 4.37 -11.26 13.89
CA LEU A 97 3.81 -10.60 12.72
C LEU A 97 4.80 -9.55 12.23
N GLU A 98 5.15 -9.61 10.96
CA GLU A 98 5.89 -8.53 10.29
C GLU A 98 5.01 -7.87 9.24
N VAL A 99 5.05 -6.54 9.20
CA VAL A 99 4.45 -5.71 8.17
C VAL A 99 5.56 -4.90 7.51
N VAL A 100 5.78 -5.14 6.22
CA VAL A 100 6.81 -4.54 5.41
C VAL A 100 6.17 -3.58 4.41
N LEU A 101 6.51 -2.30 4.52
CA LEU A 101 6.13 -1.28 3.55
C LEU A 101 7.18 -1.20 2.44
N LEU A 102 6.71 -1.30 1.20
CA LEU A 102 7.54 -1.38 -0.01
C LEU A 102 7.19 -0.23 -0.96
N ARG A 103 8.16 0.22 -1.76
CA ARG A 103 7.96 1.16 -2.86
C ARG A 103 8.92 0.87 -3.99
N GLY A 104 8.39 0.72 -5.21
CA GLY A 104 9.22 0.55 -6.39
C GLY A 104 8.40 0.24 -7.62
N ALA A 105 9.08 -0.30 -8.65
CA ALA A 105 8.39 -0.80 -9.82
C ALA A 105 7.44 -1.94 -9.42
N THR A 106 6.21 -1.92 -9.93
CA THR A 106 5.16 -2.89 -9.54
C THR A 106 5.62 -4.35 -9.66
N PRO A 107 6.31 -4.77 -10.75
CA PRO A 107 6.81 -6.14 -10.85
C PRO A 107 7.83 -6.50 -9.75
N ALA A 108 8.70 -5.56 -9.38
CA ALA A 108 9.71 -5.79 -8.35
C ALA A 108 9.09 -5.95 -6.96
N VAL A 109 8.09 -5.11 -6.62
CA VAL A 109 7.34 -5.21 -5.36
C VAL A 109 6.58 -6.54 -5.28
N ARG A 110 5.93 -6.96 -6.37
CA ARG A 110 5.23 -8.26 -6.46
C ARG A 110 6.21 -9.41 -6.27
N GLN A 111 7.30 -9.44 -7.04
CA GLN A 111 8.28 -10.52 -7.02
C GLN A 111 8.91 -10.69 -5.63
N PHE A 112 9.34 -9.60 -4.99
CA PHE A 112 9.89 -9.63 -3.64
C PHE A 112 8.89 -10.21 -2.63
N SER A 113 7.62 -9.78 -2.74
CA SER A 113 6.57 -10.23 -1.84
C SER A 113 6.24 -11.71 -2.02
N GLU A 114 6.12 -12.17 -3.27
CA GLU A 114 5.86 -13.58 -3.59
C GLU A 114 7.00 -14.48 -3.09
N GLN A 115 8.26 -14.08 -3.27
CA GLN A 115 9.42 -14.81 -2.74
C GLN A 115 9.39 -14.88 -1.22
N THR A 116 9.10 -13.77 -0.55
CA THR A 116 9.00 -13.72 0.92
C THR A 116 7.87 -14.61 1.43
N ILE A 117 6.71 -14.60 0.78
CA ILE A 117 5.56 -15.45 1.15
C ILE A 117 5.88 -16.94 0.93
N ALA A 118 6.66 -17.25 -0.11
CA ALA A 118 7.07 -18.63 -0.42
C ALA A 118 8.18 -19.18 0.50
N GLU A 119 8.80 -18.34 1.33
CA GLU A 119 9.84 -18.79 2.27
C GLU A 119 9.29 -19.85 3.24
N THR A 120 10.03 -20.95 3.37
CA THR A 120 9.60 -22.06 4.22
C THR A 120 9.53 -21.61 5.69
N GLY A 121 8.32 -21.65 6.26
CA GLY A 121 8.04 -21.22 7.63
C GLY A 121 7.24 -19.91 7.73
N VAL A 122 7.13 -19.17 6.62
CA VAL A 122 6.22 -18.02 6.51
C VAL A 122 4.78 -18.52 6.36
N ARG A 123 3.86 -17.84 7.06
CA ARG A 123 2.43 -18.16 7.13
C ARG A 123 1.62 -16.88 6.98
N HIS A 124 0.37 -17.03 6.55
CA HIS A 124 -0.57 -15.90 6.44
C HIS A 124 0.00 -14.70 5.66
N GLY A 125 0.72 -14.99 4.56
CA GLY A 125 1.34 -13.98 3.72
C GLY A 125 0.31 -13.27 2.83
N TYR A 126 0.21 -11.95 2.94
CA TYR A 126 -0.67 -11.12 2.11
C TYR A 126 0.06 -9.87 1.64
N LEU A 127 -0.04 -9.59 0.35
CA LEU A 127 0.40 -8.33 -0.25
C LEU A 127 -0.84 -7.50 -0.60
N HIS A 128 -0.89 -6.28 -0.08
CA HIS A 128 -1.78 -5.24 -0.56
C HIS A 128 -0.99 -4.23 -1.39
N LEU A 129 -1.41 -3.98 -2.63
CA LEU A 129 -0.76 -3.02 -3.51
C LEU A 129 -1.60 -1.75 -3.64
N VAL A 130 -0.91 -0.64 -3.88
CA VAL A 130 -1.53 0.62 -4.26
C VAL A 130 -0.77 1.12 -5.47
N ALA A 131 -1.45 1.14 -6.62
CA ALA A 131 -0.90 1.69 -7.85
C ALA A 131 -0.58 3.19 -7.68
N THR A 132 0.61 3.59 -8.11
CA THR A 132 1.06 4.99 -8.02
C THR A 132 1.57 5.51 -9.35
N GLU A 133 1.46 6.81 -9.54
CA GLU A 133 2.20 7.55 -10.56
C GLU A 133 3.36 8.27 -9.87
N MET A 134 4.58 8.11 -10.40
CA MET A 134 5.73 8.88 -9.95
C MET A 134 5.75 10.22 -10.68
N GLU A 135 5.29 11.28 -10.01
CA GLU A 135 5.50 12.64 -10.47
C GLU A 135 6.82 13.19 -9.89
N HIS A 136 7.77 13.49 -10.77
CA HIS A 136 8.96 14.27 -10.42
C HIS A 136 8.61 15.76 -10.36
N GLY A 137 7.94 16.18 -9.28
CA GLY A 137 7.59 17.58 -9.05
C GLY A 137 8.81 18.42 -8.66
N ARG A 138 9.25 19.35 -9.53
CA ARG A 138 10.13 20.46 -9.13
C ARG A 138 9.28 21.53 -8.44
N HIS A 139 9.30 21.56 -7.11
CA HIS A 139 8.75 22.70 -6.37
C HIS A 139 9.86 23.67 -5.99
N SER A 140 9.74 24.93 -6.43
CA SER A 140 10.51 26.03 -5.88
C SER A 140 9.87 26.46 -4.56
N HIS A 141 10.60 26.37 -3.47
CA HIS A 141 10.22 27.05 -2.24
C HIS A 141 10.31 28.56 -2.52
N ARG A 142 9.16 29.20 -2.67
CA ARG A 142 9.07 30.66 -2.72
C ARG A 142 9.28 31.15 -1.28
N SER A 143 10.52 31.48 -0.94
CA SER A 143 10.89 32.16 0.29
C SER A 143 10.19 33.52 0.32
N SER A 144 9.05 33.61 0.98
CA SER A 144 8.60 34.87 1.57
C SER A 144 9.31 34.99 2.91
N ASP A 145 10.43 35.69 2.91
CA ASP A 145 10.72 36.77 3.86
C ASP A 145 12.10 37.33 3.58
N GLU A 146 12.16 38.66 3.51
CA GLU A 146 13.35 39.46 3.41
C GLU A 146 14.32 39.07 4.52
N HIS A 147 15.55 38.66 4.19
CA HIS A 147 16.80 39.07 4.85
C HIS A 147 18.00 38.42 4.13
N HIS A 148 18.98 39.27 3.79
CA HIS A 148 20.25 38.91 3.17
C HIS A 148 20.97 37.79 3.95
N HIS A 149 21.35 36.70 3.29
CA HIS A 149 22.69 36.08 3.33
C HIS A 149 22.82 35.12 2.14
N ALA A 150 23.97 35.17 1.47
CA ALA A 150 24.27 34.36 0.29
C ALA A 150 24.79 33.00 0.74
N ASP A 151 23.93 31.99 0.72
CA ASP A 151 24.34 30.59 0.84
C ASP A 151 23.71 29.78 -0.30
N ASP A 152 24.59 29.13 -1.06
CA ASP A 152 24.31 28.22 -2.17
C ASP A 152 23.68 26.93 -1.62
N HIS A 153 22.35 26.89 -1.55
CA HIS A 153 21.61 25.71 -1.09
C HIS A 153 21.07 24.92 -2.29
N GLY A 154 21.67 23.74 -2.47
CA GLY A 154 21.33 22.76 -3.49
C GLY A 154 19.84 22.41 -3.54
N HIS A 155 19.31 22.39 -4.76
CA HIS A 155 17.94 22.00 -5.03
C HIS A 155 17.66 20.56 -4.57
N SER A 156 16.86 20.41 -3.52
CA SER A 156 16.35 19.11 -3.08
C SER A 156 15.33 18.59 -4.10
N HIS A 157 15.71 17.54 -4.83
CA HIS A 157 14.79 16.77 -5.67
C HIS A 157 13.90 15.89 -4.78
N HIS A 158 12.65 16.29 -4.56
CA HIS A 158 11.66 15.47 -3.86
C HIS A 158 10.88 14.61 -4.85
N VAL A 159 10.68 13.32 -4.53
CA VAL A 159 9.83 12.39 -5.29
C VAL A 159 8.46 12.32 -4.61
N HIS A 160 7.40 12.70 -5.32
CA HIS A 160 6.03 12.59 -4.84
C HIS A 160 5.38 11.31 -5.37
N LEU A 161 4.71 10.55 -4.51
CA LEU A 161 3.87 9.41 -4.89
C LEU A 161 2.41 9.85 -4.82
N LYS A 162 1.73 9.83 -5.96
CA LYS A 162 0.29 10.05 -6.00
C LYS A 162 -0.41 8.71 -6.28
N PRO A 163 -1.38 8.31 -5.45
CA PRO A 163 -2.23 7.15 -5.76
C PRO A 163 -2.94 7.38 -7.10
N LYS A 164 -2.95 6.36 -7.96
CA LYS A 164 -3.65 6.41 -9.24
C LYS A 164 -5.15 6.31 -8.97
N THR A 165 -5.89 7.44 -9.01
CA THR A 165 -7.37 7.50 -8.90
C THR A 165 -8.09 7.18 -10.19
#